data_AF-A0A9E3B650-F1
#
_entry.id   AF-A0A9E3B650-F1
#
_cell.length_a   1.000
_cell.length_b   1.000
_cell.length_c   1.000
_cell.angle_alpha   90.00
_cell.angle_beta   90.00
_cell.angle_gamma   90.00
#
_symmetry.space_group_name_H-M   'P 1'
#
loop_
_entity.id
_entity.type
_entity.pdbx_description
1 polymer ?
#
loop_
_entity_poly.entity_id
_entity_poly.type
_entity_poly.pdbx_seq_one_letter_code
_entity_poly.pdbx_strand_id
1 'polypeptide(L)'
;MQIKPYSSTHSLTGRKIVPHVSNASPGPYQFTDNIFSLANSKYVAAELGYTGGNYAMLRACTASNSIGPWEQFFLYTLNGCNPVTTNCQSLILSAANNKLVSAELGYTGGNYAMLRARTDPNKAGPWEQFLV
;
A
#
# COMPACT_ATOMS: atom_id res chain seq x y z
N MET A 1 5.44 3.24 43.39
CA MET A 1 6.28 4.05 42.48
C MET A 1 5.40 4.46 41.31
N GLN A 2 5.13 5.76 41.23
CA GLN A 2 4.23 6.38 40.27
C GLN A 2 5.03 6.73 39.03
N ILE A 3 4.56 6.35 37.84
CA ILE A 3 5.11 6.87 36.58
C ILE A 3 3.91 7.34 35.74
N LYS A 4 3.86 8.66 35.51
CA LYS A 4 3.09 9.32 34.44
C LYS A 4 4.13 10.06 33.55
N PRO A 5 3.81 10.47 32.32
CA PRO A 5 3.68 9.67 31.10
C PRO A 5 4.65 10.17 29.99
N TYR A 6 4.70 9.51 28.84
CA TYR A 6 5.10 10.18 27.58
C TYR A 6 3.88 10.26 26.67
N SER A 7 3.42 11.49 26.45
CA SER A 7 2.34 11.86 25.53
C SER A 7 2.99 12.57 24.35
N SER A 8 2.81 12.05 23.14
CA SER A 8 2.81 12.89 21.95
C SER A 8 1.62 12.48 21.08
N THR A 9 0.66 13.37 21.03
CA THR A 9 -0.58 13.27 20.28
C THR A 9 -0.31 13.63 18.82
N HIS A 10 -0.44 12.67 17.91
CA HIS A 10 -0.92 12.95 16.56
C HIS A 10 -2.26 12.24 16.41
N SER A 11 -3.31 13.06 16.35
CA SER A 11 -4.70 12.60 16.30
C SER A 11 -4.99 11.98 14.94
N LEU A 12 -4.94 10.65 14.84
CA LEU A 12 -5.62 9.91 13.77
C LEU A 12 -7.04 9.65 14.23
N THR A 13 -7.85 10.70 14.28
CA THR A 13 -9.25 10.64 14.66
C THR A 13 -10.01 9.80 13.61
N GLY A 14 -10.25 8.53 13.91
CA GLY A 14 -11.20 7.68 13.18
C GLY A 14 -10.72 6.30 12.75
N ARG A 15 -9.42 6.01 12.68
CA ARG A 15 -8.97 4.64 12.36
C ARG A 15 -8.95 3.82 13.65
N LYS A 16 -10.00 3.02 13.86
CA LYS A 16 -9.98 1.92 14.83
C LYS A 16 -8.77 1.05 14.46
N ILE A 17 -7.65 1.25 15.13
CA ILE A 17 -6.56 0.29 15.12
C ILE A 17 -7.17 -0.92 15.81
N VAL A 18 -7.61 -1.90 15.03
CA VAL A 18 -7.96 -3.20 15.60
C VAL A 18 -6.66 -3.69 16.21
N PRO A 19 -6.53 -3.84 17.54
CA PRO A 19 -5.35 -4.43 18.12
C PRO A 19 -5.25 -5.81 17.48
N HIS A 20 -4.21 -6.04 16.69
CA HIS A 20 -3.91 -7.38 16.23
C HIS A 20 -3.75 -8.21 17.50
N VAL A 21 -4.71 -9.11 17.72
CA VAL A 21 -4.84 -9.88 18.95
C VAL A 21 -3.49 -10.50 19.30
N SER A 22 -3.03 -10.25 20.52
CA SER A 22 -1.90 -10.95 21.11
C SER A 22 -2.20 -12.44 21.07
N ASN A 23 -1.34 -13.19 20.36
CA ASN A 23 -1.33 -14.65 20.18
C ASN A 23 -2.00 -15.23 18.91
N ALA A 24 -1.99 -14.51 17.78
CA ALA A 24 -2.40 -15.09 16.50
C ALA A 24 -1.20 -15.68 15.72
N SER A 25 -1.42 -16.91 15.23
CA SER A 25 -0.68 -17.68 14.22
C SER A 25 0.14 -16.84 13.22
N PRO A 26 1.32 -17.30 12.74
CA PRO A 26 2.13 -16.61 11.73
C PRO A 26 1.48 -16.68 10.34
N GLY A 27 0.25 -16.18 10.23
CA GLY A 27 -0.40 -15.87 8.97
C GLY A 27 0.12 -14.54 8.44
N PRO A 28 -0.07 -14.26 7.14
CA PRO A 28 0.37 -13.00 6.55
C PRO A 28 -0.33 -11.82 7.24
N TYR A 29 0.45 -10.84 7.71
CA TYR A 29 -0.09 -9.56 8.16
C TYR A 29 -0.84 -8.91 7.00
N GLN A 30 -2.12 -8.56 7.22
CA GLN A 30 -3.01 -7.95 6.23
C GLN A 30 -3.54 -6.65 6.80
N PHE A 31 -3.14 -5.52 6.21
CA PHE A 31 -3.69 -4.22 6.54
C PHE A 31 -4.18 -3.54 5.27
N THR A 32 -5.41 -3.03 5.31
CA THR A 32 -5.87 -2.07 4.30
C THR A 32 -5.31 -0.71 4.68
N ASP A 33 -4.52 -0.12 3.80
CA ASP A 33 -3.96 1.21 3.98
C ASP A 33 -4.13 2.08 2.74
N ASN A 34 -3.95 3.38 2.94
CA ASN A 34 -3.84 4.36 1.88
C ASN A 34 -2.38 4.81 1.78
N ILE A 35 -1.90 5.09 0.57
CA ILE A 35 -0.58 5.69 0.38
C ILE A 35 -0.77 7.19 0.18
N PHE A 36 -0.12 8.01 1.01
CA PHE A 36 -0.22 9.47 0.95
C PHE A 36 1.10 10.09 0.56
N SER A 37 1.08 10.93 -0.47
CA SER A 37 2.23 11.71 -0.89
C SER A 37 2.31 13.01 -0.11
N LEU A 38 3.37 13.16 0.70
CA LEU A 38 3.66 14.41 1.39
C LEU A 38 4.09 15.52 0.41
N ALA A 39 4.60 15.16 -0.78
CA ALA A 39 5.13 16.12 -1.74
C ALA A 39 4.03 16.97 -2.40
N ASN A 40 2.82 16.41 -2.58
CA ASN A 40 1.71 17.12 -3.21
C ASN A 40 0.40 17.07 -2.40
N SER A 41 0.44 16.50 -1.19
CA SER A 41 -0.70 16.38 -0.30
C SER A 41 -1.89 15.65 -0.92
N LYS A 42 -1.62 14.57 -1.68
CA LYS A 42 -2.64 13.74 -2.34
C LYS A 42 -2.46 12.26 -1.99
N TYR A 43 -3.58 11.55 -1.96
CA TYR A 43 -3.61 10.10 -1.91
C TYR A 43 -3.27 9.51 -3.28
N VAL A 44 -2.50 8.43 -3.26
CA VAL A 44 -2.18 7.63 -4.44
C VAL A 44 -3.41 6.82 -4.83
N ALA A 45 -3.76 6.87 -6.11
CA ALA A 45 -4.84 6.09 -6.71
C ALA A 45 -4.29 5.15 -7.78
N ALA A 46 -4.88 3.97 -7.92
CA ALA A 46 -4.73 3.14 -9.11
C ALA A 46 -5.68 3.64 -10.21
N GLU A 47 -5.17 4.23 -11.28
CA GLU A 47 -6.03 4.95 -12.23
C GLU A 47 -6.60 4.04 -13.33
N LEU A 48 -7.81 3.54 -13.10
CA LEU A 48 -8.47 2.58 -13.99
C LEU A 48 -9.26 3.24 -15.13
N GLY A 49 -9.41 4.56 -15.13
CA GLY A 49 -10.13 5.32 -16.16
C GLY A 49 -9.30 5.65 -17.40
N TYR A 50 -7.98 5.54 -17.33
CA TYR A 50 -7.11 5.71 -18.49
C TYR A 50 -7.03 4.43 -19.32
N THR A 51 -6.63 4.55 -20.58
CA THR A 51 -6.40 3.42 -21.49
C THR A 51 -4.93 3.33 -21.89
N GLY A 52 -4.55 2.21 -22.52
CA GLY A 52 -3.20 2.03 -23.07
C GLY A 52 -2.13 2.07 -21.99
N GLY A 53 -1.01 2.73 -22.27
CA GLY A 53 0.14 2.81 -21.36
C GLY A 53 -0.20 3.41 -19.99
N ASN A 54 -1.22 4.25 -19.87
CA ASN A 54 -1.57 4.91 -18.60
C ASN A 54 -2.57 4.11 -17.76
N TYR A 55 -3.11 3.00 -18.29
CA TYR A 55 -4.06 2.17 -17.54
C TYR A 55 -3.41 1.63 -16.25
N ALA A 56 -4.14 1.76 -15.15
CA ALA A 56 -3.81 1.26 -13.82
C ALA A 56 -2.50 1.80 -13.21
N MET A 57 -1.98 2.93 -13.71
CA MET A 57 -0.86 3.62 -13.06
C MET A 57 -1.20 4.08 -11.66
N LEU A 58 -0.20 4.03 -10.78
CA LEU A 58 -0.32 4.62 -9.45
C LEU A 58 0.09 6.09 -9.50
N ARG A 59 -0.83 6.97 -9.12
CA ARG A 59 -0.59 8.41 -9.12
C ARG A 59 -1.18 9.10 -7.90
N ALA A 60 -0.39 9.98 -7.28
CA ALA A 60 -0.86 10.84 -6.18
C ALA A 60 -1.74 11.97 -6.73
N CYS A 61 -3.05 11.74 -6.85
CA CYS A 61 -3.99 12.68 -7.45
C CYS A 61 -5.24 12.97 -6.61
N THR A 62 -5.54 12.15 -5.60
CA THR A 62 -6.83 12.21 -4.90
C THR A 62 -6.77 13.10 -3.66
N ALA A 63 -7.74 14.00 -3.51
CA ALA A 63 -7.86 14.85 -2.32
C ALA A 63 -8.35 14.04 -1.10
N SER A 64 -8.04 14.51 0.11
CA SER A 64 -8.35 13.80 1.35
C SER A 64 -9.83 13.57 1.61
N ASN A 65 -10.71 14.39 1.04
CA ASN A 65 -12.16 14.26 1.13
C ASN A 65 -12.78 13.47 -0.04
N SER A 66 -11.97 12.79 -0.86
CA SER A 66 -12.43 12.08 -2.06
C SER A 66 -11.88 10.66 -2.17
N ILE A 67 -11.43 10.09 -1.06
CA ILE A 67 -10.89 8.72 -1.00
C ILE A 67 -12.01 7.72 -1.30
N GLY A 68 -11.77 6.83 -2.25
CA GLY A 68 -12.62 5.70 -2.58
C GLY A 68 -11.80 4.41 -2.75
N PRO A 69 -12.36 3.39 -3.42
CA PRO A 69 -11.68 2.11 -3.64
C PRO A 69 -10.35 2.23 -4.39
N TRP A 70 -10.18 3.23 -5.26
CA TRP A 70 -8.97 3.44 -6.06
C TRP A 70 -7.74 3.81 -5.22
N GLU A 71 -7.94 4.38 -4.03
CA GLU A 71 -6.89 4.80 -3.11
C GLU A 71 -6.61 3.76 -2.02
N GLN A 72 -7.32 2.61 -2.02
CA GLN A 72 -7.19 1.57 -1.01
C GLN A 72 -6.29 0.44 -1.51
N PHE A 73 -5.32 0.07 -0.67
CA PHE A 73 -4.37 -1.00 -0.95
C PHE A 73 -4.29 -1.97 0.22
N PHE A 74 -4.09 -3.23 -0.08
CA PHE A 74 -3.76 -4.26 0.92
C PHE A 74 -2.27 -4.54 0.88
N LEU A 75 -1.65 -4.58 2.04
CA LEU A 75 -0.26 -4.99 2.19
C LEU A 75 -0.18 -6.45 2.63
N TYR A 76 0.54 -7.26 1.87
CA TYR A 76 0.83 -8.66 2.19
C TYR A 76 2.31 -8.81 2.50
N THR A 77 2.65 -9.00 3.77
CA THR A 77 4.04 -9.25 4.17
C THR A 77 4.46 -10.69 3.85
N LEU A 78 5.63 -10.83 3.23
CA LEU A 78 6.19 -12.13 2.84
C LEU A 78 7.06 -12.73 3.96
N ASN A 79 7.24 -14.05 3.89
CA ASN A 79 8.20 -14.80 4.72
C ASN A 79 8.01 -14.67 6.25
N GLY A 80 6.78 -14.38 6.73
CA GLY A 80 6.51 -14.22 8.15
C GLY A 80 7.23 -13.04 8.80
N CYS A 81 7.69 -12.09 7.99
CA CYS A 81 8.38 -10.90 8.47
C CYS A 81 7.43 -10.00 9.28
N ASN A 82 7.96 -9.33 10.32
CA ASN A 82 7.18 -8.41 11.14
C ASN A 82 7.42 -6.96 10.66
N PRO A 83 6.45 -6.32 9.98
CA PRO A 83 6.63 -5.00 9.40
C PRO A 83 6.75 -3.89 10.46
N VAL A 84 6.43 -4.18 11.73
CA VAL A 84 6.58 -3.20 12.82
C VAL A 84 8.04 -3.07 13.27
N THR A 85 8.84 -4.13 13.12
CA THR A 85 10.19 -4.20 13.68
C THR A 85 11.29 -4.25 12.62
N THR A 86 10.95 -4.52 11.37
CA THR A 86 11.92 -4.75 10.28
C THR A 86 11.36 -4.32 8.93
N ASN A 87 12.21 -3.86 8.01
CA ASN A 87 11.82 -3.61 6.63
C ASN A 87 11.47 -4.93 5.96
N CYS A 88 10.19 -5.12 5.64
CA CYS A 88 9.71 -6.38 5.12
C CYS A 88 9.47 -6.32 3.62
N GLN A 89 9.87 -7.38 2.92
CA GLN A 89 9.38 -7.61 1.56
C GLN A 89 7.88 -7.84 1.61
N SER A 90 7.15 -7.07 0.84
CA SER A 90 5.70 -7.12 0.80
C SER A 90 5.19 -6.97 -0.62
N LEU A 91 4.00 -7.51 -0.84
CA LEU A 91 3.19 -7.24 -2.02
C LEU A 91 2.18 -6.14 -1.69
N ILE A 92 1.88 -5.30 -2.67
CA ILE A 92 0.84 -4.27 -2.57
C ILE A 92 -0.27 -4.63 -3.56
N LEU A 93 -1.49 -4.80 -3.08
CA LEU A 93 -2.66 -5.16 -3.89
C LEU A 93 -3.63 -3.98 -3.94
N SER A 94 -4.07 -3.56 -5.12
CA SER A 94 -5.12 -2.54 -5.24
C SER A 94 -6.49 -3.16 -4.95
N ALA A 95 -7.26 -2.54 -4.05
CA ALA A 95 -8.64 -2.94 -3.77
C ALA A 95 -9.58 -2.68 -4.95
N ALA A 96 -9.24 -1.72 -5.84
CA ALA A 96 -10.10 -1.34 -6.96
C ALA A 96 -10.16 -2.38 -8.08
N ASN A 97 -9.09 -3.14 -8.32
CA ASN A 97 -9.05 -4.13 -9.40
C ASN A 97 -8.50 -5.51 -8.99
N ASN A 98 -8.17 -5.71 -7.72
CA ASN A 98 -7.59 -6.95 -7.19
C ASN A 98 -6.31 -7.38 -7.94
N LYS A 99 -5.50 -6.41 -8.39
CA LYS A 99 -4.20 -6.64 -9.01
C LYS A 99 -3.06 -6.15 -8.13
N LEU A 100 -1.96 -6.87 -8.19
CA LEU A 100 -0.70 -6.49 -7.56
C LEU A 100 -0.10 -5.28 -8.28
N VAL A 101 0.51 -4.41 -7.49
CA VAL A 101 1.34 -3.31 -7.96
C VAL A 101 2.66 -3.89 -8.47
N SER A 102 3.07 -3.46 -9.66
CA SER A 102 4.28 -3.90 -10.34
C SER A 102 5.14 -2.69 -10.69
N ALA A 103 6.47 -2.82 -10.54
CA ALA A 103 7.43 -1.92 -11.15
C ALA A 103 7.66 -2.29 -12.62
N GLU A 104 7.52 -1.31 -13.51
CA GLU A 104 7.37 -1.56 -14.94
C GLU A 104 8.71 -1.50 -15.67
N LEU A 105 9.57 -2.46 -15.35
CA LEU A 105 10.95 -2.52 -15.83
C LEU A 105 11.07 -3.02 -17.28
N GLY A 106 10.00 -3.63 -17.82
CA GLY A 106 9.93 -4.04 -19.23
C GLY A 106 9.53 -2.92 -20.20
N TYR A 107 9.11 -1.76 -19.69
CA TYR A 107 8.76 -0.59 -20.52
C TYR A 107 9.98 0.30 -20.75
N THR A 108 9.93 1.11 -21.80
CA THR A 108 10.94 2.15 -22.08
C THR A 108 10.33 3.55 -21.95
N GLY A 109 11.18 4.58 -21.97
CA GLY A 109 10.75 5.99 -21.95
C GLY A 109 10.01 6.37 -20.66
N GLY A 110 9.01 7.23 -20.77
CA GLY A 110 8.27 7.77 -19.60
C GLY A 110 7.50 6.72 -18.79
N ASN A 111 7.40 5.48 -19.26
CA ASN A 111 6.73 4.38 -18.58
C ASN A 111 7.69 3.45 -17.82
N TYR A 112 8.99 3.58 -18.05
CA TYR A 112 10.01 2.77 -17.37
C TYR A 112 9.95 3.00 -15.85
N ALA A 113 9.95 1.91 -15.09
CA ALA A 113 9.94 1.90 -13.62
C ALA A 113 8.72 2.57 -12.96
N MET A 114 7.66 2.92 -13.72
CA MET A 114 6.40 3.36 -13.13
C MET A 114 5.74 2.20 -12.36
N LEU A 115 4.98 2.53 -11.33
CA LEU A 115 4.15 1.57 -10.61
C LEU A 115 2.77 1.44 -11.26
N ARG A 116 2.31 0.20 -11.48
CA ARG A 116 0.94 -0.08 -11.97
C ARG A 116 0.30 -1.25 -11.23
N ALA A 117 -0.99 -1.16 -10.91
CA ALA A 117 -1.77 -2.27 -10.35
C ALA A 117 -2.26 -3.19 -11.49
N ARG A 118 -1.44 -4.14 -11.94
CA ARG A 118 -1.76 -4.93 -13.15
C ARG A 118 -1.49 -6.42 -13.09
N THR A 119 -0.69 -6.91 -12.14
CA THR A 119 -0.33 -8.33 -12.11
C THR A 119 -1.38 -9.12 -11.33
N ASP A 120 -1.80 -10.27 -11.87
CA ASP A 120 -2.67 -11.19 -11.13
C ASP A 120 -1.94 -11.68 -9.86
N PRO A 121 -2.62 -11.81 -8.70
CA PRO A 121 -1.97 -12.26 -7.47
C PRO A 121 -1.21 -13.59 -7.59
N ASN A 122 -1.66 -14.51 -8.45
CA ASN A 122 -1.02 -15.80 -8.70
C ASN A 122 0.19 -15.74 -9.64
N LYS A 123 0.57 -14.55 -10.13
CA LYS A 123 1.70 -14.31 -11.03
C LYS A 123 2.75 -13.38 -10.40
N ALA A 124 2.69 -13.18 -9.08
CA ALA A 124 3.67 -12.37 -8.37
C ALA A 124 5.09 -12.84 -8.67
N GLY A 125 5.95 -11.89 -9.05
CA GLY A 125 7.37 -12.10 -9.27
C GLY A 125 8.21 -11.02 -8.58
N PRO A 126 9.49 -10.89 -8.96
CA PRO A 126 10.38 -9.88 -8.39
C PRO A 126 9.92 -8.43 -8.61
N TRP A 127 9.06 -8.16 -9.61
CA TRP A 127 8.61 -6.81 -9.94
C TRP A 127 7.46 -6.33 -9.03
N GLU A 128 6.82 -7.24 -8.31
CA GLU A 128 5.70 -6.96 -7.40
C GLU A 128 6.13 -6.86 -5.92
N GLN A 129 7.43 -7.04 -5.64
CA GLN A 129 7.96 -7.09 -4.28
C GLN A 129 8.64 -5.77 -3.91
N PHE A 130 8.20 -5.18 -2.79
CA PHE A 130 8.71 -3.91 -2.29
C PHE A 130 9.13 -4.03 -0.84
N LEU A 131 10.14 -3.26 -0.43
CA LEU A 131 10.40 -3.00 0.98
C LEU A 131 9.47 -1.87 1.43
N VAL A 132 8.77 -2.11 2.53
CA VAL A 132 7.79 -1.19 3.14
C VAL A 132 7.94 -1.17 4.65
#